data_AF-J2LKX8-F1
#
_entry.id   AF-J2LKX8-F1
#
_cell.length_a   1.000
_cell.length_b   1.000
_cell.length_c   1.000
_cell.angle_alpha   90.00
_cell.angle_beta   90.00
_cell.angle_gamma   90.00
#
_symmetry.space_group_name_H-M   'P 1'
#
loop_
_entity.id
_entity.type
_entity.pdbx_description
1 polymer ?
#
loop_
_entity_poly.entity_id
_entity_poly.type
_entity_poly.pdbx_seq_one_letter_code
_entity_poly.pdbx_strand_id
1 'polypeptide(L)'
;MSTINTSMGRYSLKAKDYGNHISGSIAINDEGGTQLTMQEFEEHYLDDVVNNVIYPITGGNREITRALRDQMVKAGFEQPH
;
A
#
# COMPACT_ATOMS: atom_id res chain seq x y z
N MET A 1 6.87 -11.66 10.08
CA MET A 1 7.39 -10.80 8.99
C MET A 1 6.49 -11.00 7.79
N SER A 2 5.51 -10.13 7.66
CA SER A 2 4.53 -10.17 6.58
C SER A 2 5.06 -9.39 5.37
N THR A 3 4.86 -9.89 4.17
CA THR A 3 5.19 -9.18 2.92
C THR A 3 4.00 -9.22 1.99
N ILE A 4 3.78 -8.11 1.30
CA ILE A 4 2.77 -8.00 0.25
C ILE A 4 3.39 -7.43 -1.00
N ASN A 5 3.05 -8.01 -2.14
CA ASN A 5 3.35 -7.50 -3.46
C ASN A 5 2.12 -7.74 -4.32
N THR A 6 1.35 -6.70 -4.52
CA THR A 6 0.06 -6.76 -5.19
C THR A 6 -0.08 -5.65 -6.21
N SER A 7 -0.85 -5.92 -7.26
CA SER A 7 -1.19 -4.94 -8.28
C SER A 7 -2.70 -4.90 -8.43
N MET A 8 -3.26 -3.70 -8.30
CA MET A 8 -4.68 -3.41 -8.43
C MET A 8 -4.90 -2.34 -9.49
N GLY A 9 -5.27 -2.79 -10.69
CA GLY A 9 -5.35 -1.93 -11.87
C GLY A 9 -3.99 -1.28 -12.15
N ARG A 10 -3.96 0.05 -12.20
CA ARG A 10 -2.74 0.83 -12.37
C ARG A 10 -1.87 0.96 -11.11
N TYR A 11 -2.36 0.55 -9.94
CA TYR A 11 -1.65 0.72 -8.68
C TYR A 11 -0.89 -0.55 -8.32
N SER A 12 0.41 -0.46 -8.06
CA SER A 12 1.19 -1.57 -7.52
C SER A 12 1.65 -1.22 -6.13
N LEU A 13 1.33 -2.08 -5.15
CA LEU A 13 1.71 -1.90 -3.75
C LEU A 13 2.66 -3.03 -3.35
N LYS A 14 3.83 -2.64 -2.86
CA LYS A 14 4.78 -3.51 -2.19
C LYS A 14 4.97 -3.02 -0.78
N ALA A 15 4.81 -3.89 0.20
CA ALA A 15 5.12 -3.54 1.58
C ALA A 15 5.70 -4.73 2.32
N LYS A 16 6.47 -4.44 3.35
CA LYS A 16 7.06 -5.41 4.25
C LYS A 16 6.94 -4.92 5.67
N ASP A 17 6.44 -5.79 6.52
CA ASP A 17 6.39 -5.61 7.95
C ASP A 17 7.71 -6.09 8.58
N TYR A 18 8.36 -5.17 9.30
CA TYR A 18 9.57 -5.41 10.07
C TYR A 18 9.28 -5.63 11.56
N GLY A 19 8.01 -5.68 11.97
CA GLY A 19 7.55 -5.90 13.35
C GLY A 19 7.51 -4.63 14.21
N ASN A 20 8.24 -3.58 13.85
CA ASN A 20 8.19 -2.25 14.50
C ASN A 20 7.74 -1.13 13.55
N HIS A 21 7.89 -1.35 12.25
CA HIS A 21 7.45 -0.43 11.20
C HIS A 21 7.15 -1.24 9.92
N ILE A 22 6.38 -0.62 9.05
CA ILE A 22 6.04 -1.08 7.72
C ILE A 22 6.76 -0.18 6.73
N SER A 23 7.62 -0.76 5.91
CA SER A 23 8.21 -0.03 4.78
C SER A 23 7.85 -0.67 3.46
N GLY A 24 7.76 0.15 2.43
CA GLY A 24 7.25 -0.28 1.16
C GLY A 24 7.31 0.79 0.09
N SER A 25 6.73 0.45 -1.05
CA SER A 25 6.52 1.39 -2.13
C SER A 25 5.16 1.17 -2.77
N ILE A 26 4.52 2.27 -3.16
CA ILE A 26 3.35 2.26 -4.01
C ILE A 26 3.70 2.94 -5.32
N ALA A 27 3.34 2.31 -6.43
CA ALA A 27 3.58 2.80 -7.77
C ALA A 27 2.26 2.99 -8.52
N ILE A 28 2.21 4.02 -9.37
CA ILE A 28 1.18 4.20 -10.37
C ILE A 28 1.81 3.86 -11.72
N ASN A 29 1.25 2.89 -12.40
CA ASN A 29 1.66 2.44 -13.72
C ASN A 29 0.72 2.99 -14.79
N ASP A 30 1.22 3.11 -16.00
CA ASP A 30 0.42 3.34 -17.19
C ASP A 30 -0.31 2.05 -17.63
N GLU A 31 -1.27 2.17 -18.55
CA GLU A 31 -1.97 1.02 -19.16
C GLU A 31 -1.00 0.04 -19.84
N GLY A 32 0.16 0.52 -20.32
CA GLY A 32 1.25 -0.31 -20.84
C GLY A 32 2.10 -1.01 -19.77
N GLY A 33 1.77 -0.90 -18.48
CA GLY A 33 2.54 -1.46 -17.36
C GLY A 33 3.83 -0.71 -17.02
N THR A 34 4.05 0.46 -17.65
CA THR A 34 5.21 1.31 -17.38
C THR A 34 4.99 2.11 -16.10
N GLN A 35 5.92 2.06 -15.15
CA GLN A 35 5.84 2.86 -13.93
C GLN A 35 5.90 4.36 -14.27
N LEU A 36 4.83 5.09 -13.96
CA LEU A 36 4.77 6.54 -14.11
C LEU A 36 5.35 7.23 -12.87
N THR A 37 4.89 6.81 -11.70
CA THR A 37 5.36 7.32 -10.42
C THR A 37 5.52 6.18 -9.43
N MET A 38 6.48 6.34 -8.52
CA MET A 38 6.66 5.45 -7.38
C MET A 38 6.96 6.31 -6.17
N GLN A 39 6.29 6.01 -5.08
CA GLN A 39 6.52 6.63 -3.79
C GLN A 39 6.90 5.53 -2.80
N GLU A 40 8.07 5.72 -2.18
CA GLU A 40 8.50 4.93 -1.04
C GLU A 40 7.89 5.51 0.24
N PHE A 41 7.62 4.65 1.20
CA PHE A 41 7.05 5.02 2.49
C PHE A 41 7.60 4.15 3.61
N GLU A 42 7.60 4.71 4.81
CA GLU A 42 7.97 4.04 6.04
C GLU A 42 7.06 4.55 7.15
N GLU A 43 6.09 3.73 7.54
CA GLU A 43 5.07 4.09 8.52
C GLU A 43 5.04 3.06 9.65
N HIS A 44 4.55 3.45 10.82
CA HIS A 44 4.51 2.55 11.97
C HIS A 44 3.29 1.63 11.97
N TYR A 45 2.14 2.12 11.46
CA TYR A 45 0.89 1.39 11.49
C TYR A 45 0.25 1.29 10.11
N LEU A 46 -0.57 0.26 9.93
CA LEU A 46 -1.35 0.07 8.71
C LEU A 46 -2.25 1.28 8.42
N ASP A 47 -2.84 1.91 9.45
CA ASP A 47 -3.70 3.08 9.25
C ASP A 47 -2.93 4.26 8.66
N ASP A 48 -1.70 4.48 9.11
CA ASP A 48 -0.84 5.53 8.60
C ASP A 48 -0.48 5.28 7.13
N VAL A 49 -0.12 4.04 6.76
CA VAL A 49 0.09 3.68 5.34
C VAL A 49 -1.17 3.98 4.52
N VAL A 50 -2.34 3.62 5.02
CA VAL A 50 -3.59 3.78 4.30
C VAL A 50 -3.94 5.27 4.13
N ASN A 51 -3.84 6.07 5.19
CA ASN A 51 -4.26 7.48 5.17
C ASN A 51 -3.19 8.41 4.56
N ASN A 52 -1.91 8.19 4.86
CA ASN A 52 -0.81 9.07 4.43
C ASN A 52 -0.26 8.70 3.05
N VAL A 53 -0.40 7.43 2.64
CA VAL A 53 0.19 6.94 1.39
C VAL A 53 -0.87 6.51 0.38
N ILE A 54 -1.70 5.52 0.71
CA ILE A 54 -2.64 4.93 -0.25
C ILE A 54 -3.74 5.94 -0.64
N TYR A 55 -4.32 6.63 0.33
CA TYR A 55 -5.41 7.58 0.10
C TYR A 55 -5.02 8.74 -0.84
N PRO A 56 -3.89 9.45 -0.64
CA PRO A 56 -3.48 10.50 -1.58
C PRO A 56 -3.08 9.94 -2.96
N ILE A 57 -2.39 8.81 -3.02
CA ILE A 57 -1.96 8.19 -4.30
C ILE A 57 -3.14 7.72 -5.15
N THR A 58 -4.19 7.22 -4.51
CA THR A 58 -5.43 6.85 -5.20
C THR A 58 -6.33 8.04 -5.53
N GLY A 59 -5.90 9.27 -5.22
CA GLY A 59 -6.68 10.50 -5.45
C GLY A 59 -7.92 10.60 -4.56
N GLY A 60 -7.88 10.01 -3.36
CA GLY A 60 -9.02 9.95 -2.44
C GLY A 60 -10.07 8.88 -2.80
N ASN A 61 -9.75 7.94 -3.70
CA ASN A 61 -10.66 6.86 -4.05
C ASN A 61 -10.77 5.86 -2.90
N ARG A 62 -11.89 5.92 -2.17
CA ARG A 62 -12.15 5.08 -1.00
C ARG A 62 -12.29 3.60 -1.33
N GLU A 63 -12.80 3.25 -2.52
CA GLU A 63 -12.98 1.85 -2.91
C GLU A 63 -11.64 1.15 -3.14
N ILE A 64 -10.75 1.81 -3.89
CA ILE A 64 -9.40 1.30 -4.15
C ILE A 64 -8.59 1.28 -2.85
N THR A 65 -8.67 2.35 -2.06
CA THR A 65 -7.99 2.44 -0.76
C THR A 65 -8.42 1.29 0.16
N ARG A 66 -9.73 1.02 0.24
CA ARG A 66 -10.27 -0.07 1.06
C ARG A 66 -9.83 -1.44 0.55
N ALA A 67 -9.79 -1.64 -0.77
CA ALA A 67 -9.35 -2.90 -1.34
C ALA A 67 -7.86 -3.17 -1.10
N LEU A 68 -7.00 -2.16 -1.26
CA LEU A 68 -5.57 -2.27 -0.94
C LEU A 68 -5.36 -2.55 0.56
N ARG A 69 -6.09 -1.85 1.43
CA ARG A 69 -6.09 -2.13 2.88
C ARG A 69 -6.45 -3.57 3.18
N ASP A 70 -7.54 -4.09 2.59
CA ASP A 70 -8.00 -5.46 2.80
C ASP A 70 -6.92 -6.49 2.39
N GLN A 71 -6.20 -6.22 1.31
CA GLN A 71 -5.08 -7.07 0.91
C GLN A 71 -3.91 -7.01 1.90
N MET A 72 -3.57 -5.84 2.44
CA MET A 72 -2.55 -5.72 3.50
C MET A 72 -2.98 -6.48 4.76
N VAL A 73 -4.24 -6.35 5.19
CA VAL A 73 -4.76 -7.12 6.34
C VAL A 73 -4.65 -8.63 6.07
N LYS A 74 -5.06 -9.09 4.88
CA LYS A 74 -4.94 -10.50 4.47
C LYS A 74 -3.50 -11.00 4.43
N ALA A 75 -2.54 -10.13 4.11
CA ALA A 75 -1.12 -10.46 4.14
C ALA A 75 -0.55 -10.51 5.57
N GLY A 76 -1.35 -10.21 6.60
CA GLY A 76 -0.94 -10.26 8.00
C GLY A 76 -0.27 -8.98 8.48
N PHE A 77 -0.60 -7.83 7.88
CA PHE A 77 -0.24 -6.52 8.44
C PHE A 77 -1.24 -6.22 9.56
N GLU A 78 -0.83 -6.46 10.80
CA GLU A 78 -1.67 -6.28 11.97
C GLU A 78 -1.76 -4.79 12.34
N GLN A 79 -2.96 -4.37 12.75
CA GLN A 79 -3.21 -3.07 13.35
C GLN A 79 -3.44 -3.35 14.84
N PRO A 80 -2.57 -2.91 15.77
CA PRO A 80 -2.84 -3.07 17.18
C PRO A 80 -4.12 -2.31 17.52
N HIS A 81 -5.07 -3.01 18.15
CA HIS A 81 -6.39 -2.52 18.53
C HIS A 81 -6.32 -1.59 19.73
#